data_AF-A0AA95L6Z4-F1
#
_entry.id   AF-A0AA95L6Z4-F1
#
_cell.length_a   1.000
_cell.length_b   1.000
_cell.length_c   1.000
_cell.angle_alpha   90.00
_cell.angle_beta   90.00
_cell.angle_gamma   90.00
#
_symmetry.space_group_name_H-M   'P 1'
#
loop_
_entity.id
_entity.type
_entity.pdbx_description
1 polymer ?
#
loop_
_entity_poly.entity_id
_entity_poly.type
_entity_poly.pdbx_seq_one_letter_code
_entity_poly.pdbx_strand_id
1 'polypeptide(L)' 'MAKGIPNLTGIEVHRVLQTQNTSENLFLVTELQFDSQQKLGEGLASPEGKKAQEDVVNLMPFLNKPPVVAIVE' A
#
# COMPACT_ATOMS: atom_id res chain seq x y z
N MET A 1 -6.84 -3.78 7.99
CA MET A 1 -6.32 -2.54 8.60
C MET A 1 -6.51 -1.32 7.71
N ALA A 2 -6.18 -1.38 6.40
CA ALA A 2 -6.31 -0.24 5.49
C ALA A 2 -7.73 0.37 5.37
N LYS A 3 -8.81 -0.42 5.50
CA LYS A 3 -10.21 0.07 5.43
C LYS A 3 -10.58 1.15 6.46
N GLY A 4 -9.80 1.32 7.52
CA GLY A 4 -10.01 2.36 8.53
C GLY A 4 -9.31 3.68 8.23
N ILE A 5 -8.50 3.76 7.18
CA ILE A 5 -7.75 4.97 6.84
C ILE A 5 -8.73 6.04 6.33
N PRO A 6 -8.75 7.26 6.90
CA PRO A 6 -9.61 8.35 6.44
C PRO A 6 -9.35 8.73 4.98
N ASN A 7 -10.39 9.23 4.32
CA ASN A 7 -10.40 9.69 2.92
C ASN A 7 -10.08 8.61 1.87
N LEU A 8 -9.98 7.34 2.27
CA LEU A 8 -9.81 6.23 1.36
C LEU A 8 -11.12 5.95 0.63
N THR A 9 -11.10 6.05 -0.70
CA THR A 9 -12.30 5.88 -1.54
C THR A 9 -12.38 4.50 -2.17
N GLY A 10 -11.26 3.79 -2.26
CA GLY A 10 -11.18 2.44 -2.80
C GLY A 10 -9.97 1.67 -2.29
N ILE A 11 -10.11 0.34 -2.24
CA ILE A 11 -9.02 -0.59 -1.99
C ILE A 11 -9.16 -1.75 -2.96
N GLU A 12 -8.09 -2.03 -3.68
CA GLU A 12 -7.98 -3.23 -4.50
C GLU A 12 -6.77 -4.06 -4.09
N VAL A 13 -6.91 -5.38 -4.21
CA VAL A 13 -5.85 -6.34 -3.88
C VAL A 13 -5.74 -7.31 -5.04
N HIS A 14 -4.58 -7.33 -5.68
CA HIS A 14 -4.30 -8.13 -6.86
C HIS A 14 -3.22 -9.14 -6.54
N ARG A 15 -3.51 -10.41 -6.80
CA ARG A 15 -2.46 -11.44 -6.84
C ARG A 15 -1.74 -11.34 -8.17
N VAL A 16 -0.43 -11.20 -8.13
CA VAL A 16 0.39 -11.15 -9.35
C VAL A 16 0.46 -12.56 -9.94
N LEU A 17 0.07 -12.68 -11.21
CA LEU A 17 0.17 -13.93 -11.96
C LEU A 17 1.46 -14.00 -12.78
N GLN A 18 1.87 -12.86 -13.34
CA GLN A 18 3.05 -12.71 -14.18
C GLN A 18 3.51 -11.25 -14.19
N THR A 19 4.82 -11.03 -14.34
CA THR A 19 5.44 -9.72 -14.56
C THR A 19 6.21 -9.71 -15.88
N GLN A 20 6.43 -8.52 -16.45
CA GLN A 20 7.27 -8.32 -17.64
C GLN A 20 8.22 -7.15 -17.38
N ASN A 21 9.41 -7.16 -18.00
CA ASN A 21 10.42 -6.09 -17.93
C ASN A 21 10.91 -5.78 -16.50
N THR A 22 10.94 -6.76 -15.60
CA THR A 22 11.46 -6.62 -14.25
C THR A 22 12.10 -7.93 -13.78
N SER A 23 13.15 -7.83 -12.98
CA SER A 23 13.74 -8.97 -12.27
C SER A 23 13.03 -9.27 -10.95
N GLU A 24 12.03 -8.46 -10.58
CA GLU A 24 11.31 -8.59 -9.33
C GLU A 24 10.26 -9.70 -9.37
N ASN A 25 10.32 -10.57 -8.35
CA ASN A 25 9.30 -11.60 -8.13
C ASN A 25 8.15 -11.02 -7.30
N LEU A 26 7.31 -10.20 -7.94
CA LEU A 26 6.15 -9.60 -7.29
C LEU A 26 5.09 -10.66 -7.01
N PHE A 27 4.53 -10.65 -5.79
CA PHE A 27 3.51 -11.62 -5.37
C PHE A 27 2.11 -10.98 -5.27
N LEU A 28 2.04 -9.75 -4.78
CA LEU A 28 0.79 -9.06 -4.49
C LEU A 28 0.96 -7.56 -4.72
N VAL A 29 -0.09 -6.93 -5.27
CA VAL A 29 -0.22 -5.47 -5.42
C VAL A 29 -1.46 -5.05 -4.65
N THR A 30 -1.33 -3.99 -3.86
CA THR A 30 -2.45 -3.35 -3.19
C THR A 30 -2.56 -1.92 -3.71
N GLU A 31 -3.76 -1.52 -4.12
CA GLU A 31 -4.06 -0.17 -4.57
C GLU A 31 -4.94 0.52 -3.54
N LEU A 32 -4.57 1.73 -3.15
CA LEU A 32 -5.31 2.58 -2.22
C LEU A 32 -5.68 3.86 -2.96
N GLN A 33 -6.98 4.10 -3.11
CA GLN A 33 -7.49 5.22 -3.90
C GLN A 33 -7.90 6.37 -3.00
N PHE A 34 -7.55 7.59 -3.40
CA PHE A 34 -7.86 8.84 -2.72
C PHE A 34 -8.27 9.88 -3.76
N ASP A 35 -9.17 10.79 -3.41
CA ASP A 35 -9.66 11.83 -4.34
C ASP A 35 -8.62 12.88 -4.71
N SER A 36 -7.56 13.03 -3.90
CA SER A 36 -6.47 13.96 -4.17
C SER A 36 -5.21 13.64 -3.36
N GLN A 37 -4.08 14.18 -3.78
CA GLN A 37 -2.82 14.09 -3.05
C GLN A 37 -2.92 14.66 -1.62
N GLN A 38 -3.71 15.73 -1.43
CA GLN A 38 -3.97 16.28 -0.10
C GLN A 38 -4.68 15.25 0.79
N LYS A 39 -5.71 14.59 0.26
CA LYS A 39 -6.51 13.59 0.96
C LYS A 39 -5.71 12.34 1.31
N LEU A 40 -4.81 11.93 0.42
CA LEU A 40 -3.80 10.90 0.68
C LEU A 40 -2.91 11.29 1.87
N GLY A 41 -2.37 12.52 1.87
CA GLY A 41 -1.52 13.02 2.96
C GLY A 41 -2.25 13.03 4.30
N GLU A 42 -3.48 13.52 4.33
CA GLU A 42 -4.35 13.53 5.53
C GLU A 42 -4.63 12.11 6.03
N GLY A 43 -4.94 11.17 5.13
CA GLY A 43 -5.20 9.77 5.48
C GLY A 43 -3.98 9.07 6.07
N LEU A 44 -2.82 9.22 5.44
CA LEU A 44 -1.58 8.58 5.93
C LEU A 44 -1.06 9.19 7.24
N ALA A 45 -1.35 10.47 7.50
CA ALA A 45 -0.99 11.14 8.75
C ALA A 45 -1.95 10.81 9.93
N SER A 46 -3.10 10.18 9.66
CA SER A 46 -4.08 9.82 10.67
C SER A 46 -3.56 8.76 11.65
N PRO A 47 -4.19 8.59 12.82
CA PRO A 47 -3.86 7.49 13.74
C PRO A 47 -3.94 6.11 13.08
N GLU A 48 -4.93 5.88 12.21
CA GLU A 48 -5.12 4.63 11.47
C GLU A 48 -4.05 4.45 10.39
N GLY A 49 -3.69 5.51 9.68
CA GLY A 49 -2.60 5.52 8.70
C GLY A 49 -1.26 5.20 9.34
N LYS A 50 -0.95 5.79 10.50
CA LYS A 50 0.26 5.49 11.28
C LYS A 50 0.30 4.04 11.74
N LYS A 51 -0.82 3.52 12.28
CA LYS A 51 -0.92 2.09 12.65
C LYS A 51 -0.68 1.16 11.47
N ALA A 52 -1.21 1.49 10.28
CA ALA A 52 -0.96 0.70 9.09
C ALA A 52 0.52 0.71 8.67
N GLN A 53 1.22 1.84 8.85
CA GLN A 53 2.66 1.94 8.60
C GLN A 53 3.48 1.15 9.63
N GLU A 54 3.09 1.20 10.90
CA GLU A 54 3.74 0.43 11.98
C GLU A 54 3.60 -1.09 11.75
N ASP A 55 2.46 -1.53 11.23
CA ASP A 55 2.21 -2.95 10.92
C ASP A 55 3.11 -3.49 9.79
N VAL A 56 3.72 -2.63 8.97
CA VAL A 56 4.69 -3.05 7.95
C VAL A 56 5.85 -3.82 8.58
N VAL A 57 6.24 -3.51 9.82
CA VAL A 57 7.30 -4.24 10.53
C VAL A 57 6.95 -5.71 10.71
N ASN A 58 5.67 -6.05 10.87
CA ASN A 58 5.21 -7.44 10.97
C ASN A 58 5.27 -8.17 9.62
N LEU A 59 5.24 -7.43 8.50
CA LEU A 59 5.35 -7.98 7.15
C LEU A 59 6.80 -8.22 6.74
N MET A 60 7.73 -7.36 7.18
CA MET A 60 9.15 -7.40 6.77
C MET A 60 9.84 -8.77 6.91
N PRO A 61 9.63 -9.57 7.97
CA PRO A 61 10.26 -10.90 8.11
C PRO A 61 9.87 -11.90 7.01
N PHE A 62 8.76 -11.67 6.32
CA PHE A 62 8.24 -12.53 5.26
C PHE A 62 8.64 -12.06 3.86
N LEU A 63 9.34 -10.93 3.75
CA LEU A 63 9.76 -10.35 2.49
C LEU A 63 11.28 -10.43 2.34
N ASN A 64 11.75 -10.81 1.16
CA ASN A 64 13.18 -10.81 0.84
C ASN A 64 13.76 -9.39 0.77
N LYS A 65 12.91 -8.38 0.57
CA LYS A 65 13.26 -6.97 0.51
C LYS A 65 12.00 -6.11 0.77
N PRO A 66 12.14 -4.80 1.09
CA PRO A 66 10.98 -3.93 1.29
C PRO A 66 10.04 -3.90 0.07
N PRO A 67 8.71 -3.74 0.29
CA PRO A 67 7.77 -3.61 -0.80
C PRO A 67 8.01 -2.31 -1.60
N VAL A 68 7.71 -2.34 -2.89
CA VAL A 68 7.70 -1.13 -3.71
C VAL A 68 6.43 -0.34 -3.38
N VAL A 69 6.60 0.95 -3.08
CA VAL A 69 5.49 1.89 -2.87
C VAL A 69 5.59 2.95 -3.94
N ALA A 70 4.53 3.10 -4.74
CA ALA A 70 4.40 4.14 -5.74
C ALA A 70 3.19 5.00 -5.42
N ILE A 71 3.34 6.32 -5.56
CA ILE A 71 2.24 7.28 -5.51
C ILE A 71 2.09 7.79 -6.94
N VAL A 72 0.90 7.60 -7.52
CA VAL A 72 0.58 7.87 -8.92
C VAL A 72 -0.67 8.75 -9.01
N GLU A 73 -0.88 9.40 -10.16
CA GLU A 73 -2.09 10.20 -10.47
C GLU A 73 -3.30 9.33 -10.83
#